data_AF-A0A0K0GB99-F1
#
_entry.id   AF-A0A0K0GB99-F1
#
_cell.length_a   1.000
_cell.length_b   1.000
_cell.length_c   1.000
_cell.angle_alpha   90.00
_cell.angle_beta   90.00
_cell.angle_gamma   90.00
#
_symmetry.space_group_name_H-M   'P 1'
#
loop_
_entity.id
_entity.type
_entity.pdbx_description
1 polymer ?
#
loop_
_entity_poly.entity_id
_entity_poly.type
_entity_poly.pdbx_seq_one_letter_code
_entity_poly.pdbx_strand_id
1 'polypeptide(L)'
;MKNRKRKWTLAYGGIGILLGAIISQSFTYFTKGEFSTATVIGALPVSIILIVINVINVNRKKDRTPELDERTVKNMLRFHTYSSHIFLGLLFISLATITFLDIKDVPTSYLWIIIFTYMCFSGIGTIIVKRQ
;
A
#
# COMPACT_ATOMS: atom_id res chain seq x y z
N MET A 1 -26.94 -13.27 -14.06
CA MET A 1 -25.73 -12.48 -14.47
C MET A 1 -25.42 -11.24 -13.61
N LYS A 2 -26.37 -10.63 -12.89
CA LYS A 2 -26.19 -9.36 -12.14
C LYS A 2 -25.11 -9.40 -11.03
N ASN A 3 -24.88 -10.57 -10.42
CA ASN A 3 -23.94 -10.72 -9.30
C ASN A 3 -22.46 -10.87 -9.70
N ARG A 4 -22.11 -11.25 -10.94
CA ARG A 4 -20.70 -11.36 -11.37
C ARG A 4 -20.07 -10.00 -11.68
N LYS A 5 -20.80 -9.10 -12.36
CA LYS A 5 -20.31 -7.76 -12.71
C LYS A 5 -20.03 -6.88 -11.48
N ARG A 6 -20.85 -7.02 -10.42
CA ARG A 6 -20.65 -6.34 -9.14
C ARG A 6 -19.36 -6.77 -8.40
N LYS A 7 -18.80 -7.94 -8.72
CA LYS A 7 -17.53 -8.38 -8.10
C LYS A 7 -16.34 -7.60 -8.66
N TRP A 8 -16.32 -7.38 -9.98
CA TRP A 8 -15.18 -6.77 -10.68
C TRP A 8 -15.22 -5.23 -10.78
N THR A 9 -16.16 -4.56 -10.11
CA THR A 9 -16.32 -3.10 -10.17
C THR A 9 -15.06 -2.33 -9.79
N LEU A 10 -14.33 -2.74 -8.75
CA LEU A 10 -13.07 -2.08 -8.38
C LEU A 10 -11.97 -2.24 -9.45
N ALA A 11 -11.93 -3.38 -10.15
CA ALA A 11 -10.94 -3.59 -11.20
C ALA A 11 -11.28 -2.75 -12.44
N TYR A 12 -12.57 -2.65 -12.79
CA TYR A 12 -13.02 -1.72 -13.83
C TYR A 12 -12.75 -0.25 -13.43
N GLY A 13 -12.88 0.09 -12.15
CA GLY A 13 -12.48 1.38 -11.62
C GLY A 13 -10.98 1.66 -11.81
N GLY A 14 -10.12 0.69 -11.46
CA GLY A 14 -8.67 0.80 -11.70
C GLY A 14 -8.30 0.95 -13.17
N ILE A 15 -8.93 0.18 -14.06
CA ILE A 15 -8.75 0.34 -15.51
C ILE A 15 -9.23 1.72 -15.98
N GLY A 16 -10.36 2.20 -15.45
CA GLY A 16 -10.88 3.54 -15.74
C GLY A 16 -9.91 4.65 -15.31
N ILE A 17 -9.23 4.49 -14.17
CA ILE A 17 -8.19 5.43 -13.71
C ILE A 17 -7.01 5.43 -14.68
N LEU A 18 -6.53 4.27 -15.15
CA LEU A 18 -5.45 4.20 -16.14
C LEU A 18 -5.84 4.86 -17.46
N LEU A 19 -7.03 4.56 -17.98
CA LEU A 19 -7.52 5.16 -19.22
C LEU A 19 -7.70 6.66 -19.08
N GLY A 20 -8.28 7.12 -17.97
CA GLY A 20 -8.44 8.53 -17.65
C GLY A 20 -7.09 9.25 -17.57
N ALA A 21 -6.09 8.63 -16.94
CA ALA A 21 -4.74 9.18 -16.86
C ALA A 21 -4.07 9.28 -18.24
N ILE A 22 -4.20 8.26 -19.10
CA ILE A 22 -3.66 8.28 -20.47
C ILE A 22 -4.33 9.38 -21.29
N ILE A 23 -5.66 9.51 -21.22
CA ILE A 23 -6.41 10.54 -21.94
C ILE A 23 -6.02 11.93 -21.44
N SER A 24 -6.00 12.12 -20.11
CA SER A 24 -5.61 13.38 -19.48
C SER A 24 -4.19 13.78 -19.86
N GLN A 25 -3.26 12.83 -19.87
CA GLN A 25 -1.87 13.06 -20.24
C GLN A 25 -1.73 13.42 -21.72
N SER A 26 -2.43 12.69 -22.61
CA SER A 26 -2.43 12.98 -24.04
C SER A 26 -2.96 14.38 -24.32
N PHE A 27 -4.08 14.76 -23.67
CA PHE A 27 -4.64 16.10 -23.79
C PHE A 27 -3.68 17.19 -23.28
N THR A 28 -3.04 16.96 -22.14
CA THR A 28 -2.05 17.90 -21.58
C THR A 28 -0.84 18.04 -22.50
N TYR A 29 -0.37 16.95 -23.08
CA TYR A 29 0.74 16.95 -24.04
C TYR A 29 0.38 17.72 -25.32
N PHE A 30 -0.82 17.54 -25.88
CA PHE A 30 -1.25 18.27 -27.07
C PHE A 30 -1.49 19.76 -26.82
N THR A 31 -1.90 20.14 -25.60
CA THR A 31 -2.23 21.55 -25.29
C THR A 31 -1.04 22.34 -24.76
N LYS A 32 -0.15 21.70 -24.00
CA LYS A 32 0.97 22.37 -23.31
C LYS A 32 2.34 21.87 -23.74
N GLY A 33 2.42 20.77 -24.49
CA GLY A 33 3.69 20.12 -24.84
C GLY A 33 4.39 19.42 -23.66
N GLU A 34 3.76 19.42 -22.48
CA GLU A 34 4.36 18.93 -21.24
C GLU A 34 3.92 17.51 -20.92
N PHE A 35 4.89 16.67 -20.54
CA PHE A 35 4.63 15.33 -20.03
C PHE A 35 4.80 15.31 -18.51
N SER A 36 3.68 15.37 -17.77
CA SER A 36 3.68 15.18 -16.32
C SER A 36 3.96 13.73 -15.94
N THR A 37 5.14 13.46 -15.39
CA THR A 37 5.49 12.17 -14.78
C THR A 37 4.68 11.90 -13.51
N ALA A 38 4.26 12.96 -12.81
CA ALA A 38 3.45 12.88 -11.60
C ALA A 38 2.08 12.22 -11.87
N THR A 39 1.44 12.52 -13.00
CA THR A 39 0.16 11.90 -13.40
C THR A 39 0.31 10.38 -13.55
N VAL A 40 1.41 9.94 -14.17
CA VAL A 40 1.70 8.52 -14.39
C VAL A 40 2.02 7.80 -13.08
N ILE A 41 2.88 8.41 -12.25
CA ILE A 41 3.28 7.88 -10.95
C ILE A 41 2.09 7.83 -9.98
N GLY A 42 1.13 8.75 -10.07
CA GLY A 42 -0.08 8.72 -9.26
C GLY A 42 -1.09 7.66 -9.71
N ALA A 43 -1.33 7.56 -11.03
CA ALA A 43 -2.38 6.69 -11.56
C ALA A 43 -2.02 5.20 -11.53
N LEU A 44 -0.76 4.84 -11.80
CA LEU A 44 -0.33 3.44 -11.89
C LEU A 44 -0.50 2.67 -10.57
N PRO A 45 0.06 3.14 -9.43
CA PRO A 45 -0.02 2.40 -8.16
C PRO A 45 -1.46 2.24 -7.67
N VAL A 46 -2.25 3.31 -7.76
CA VAL A 46 -3.67 3.29 -7.35
C VAL A 46 -4.45 2.26 -8.14
N SER A 47 -4.24 2.19 -9.45
CA SER A 47 -4.92 1.25 -10.33
C SER A 47 -4.53 -0.20 -10.02
N ILE A 48 -3.24 -0.45 -9.78
CA ILE A 48 -2.73 -1.78 -9.39
C ILE A 48 -3.35 -2.21 -8.05
N ILE A 49 -3.35 -1.33 -7.05
CA ILE A 49 -3.93 -1.61 -5.72
C ILE A 49 -5.41 -1.99 -5.85
N LEU A 50 -6.19 -1.23 -6.61
CA LEU A 50 -7.62 -1.50 -6.80
C LEU A 50 -7.87 -2.85 -7.50
N ILE A 51 -7.05 -3.19 -8.50
CA ILE A 51 -7.14 -4.47 -9.20
C ILE A 51 -6.77 -5.62 -8.25
N VAL A 52 -5.67 -5.50 -7.52
CA VAL A 52 -5.21 -6.53 -6.56
C VAL A 52 -6.25 -6.77 -5.47
N ILE A 53 -6.80 -5.70 -4.86
CA ILE A 53 -7.87 -5.80 -3.85
C ILE A 53 -9.07 -6.54 -4.44
N ASN A 54 -9.46 -6.20 -5.68
CA ASN A 54 -10.57 -6.85 -6.34
C ASN A 54 -10.31 -8.35 -6.54
N VAL A 55 -9.15 -8.71 -7.09
CA VAL A 55 -8.73 -10.10 -7.31
C VAL A 55 -8.78 -10.90 -6.00
N ILE A 56 -8.24 -10.35 -4.91
CA ILE A 56 -8.31 -10.97 -3.58
C ILE A 56 -9.77 -11.19 -3.16
N ASN A 57 -10.63 -10.19 -3.34
CA ASN A 57 -12.03 -10.25 -2.94
C ASN A 57 -12.85 -11.24 -3.78
N VAL A 58 -12.57 -11.37 -5.08
CA VAL A 58 -13.24 -12.36 -5.94
C VAL A 58 -12.81 -13.79 -5.60
N ASN A 59 -11.52 -13.98 -5.27
CA ASN A 59 -10.94 -15.27 -4.96
C ASN A 59 -11.17 -15.70 -3.49
N ARG A 60 -11.62 -14.81 -2.62
CA ARG A 60 -11.95 -15.14 -1.23
C ARG A 60 -13.18 -16.07 -1.19
N LYS A 61 -13.00 -17.27 -0.65
CA LYS A 61 -14.11 -18.20 -0.39
C LYS A 61 -15.09 -17.54 0.58
N LYS A 62 -16.38 -17.52 0.22
CA LYS A 62 -17.47 -17.14 1.13
C LYS A 62 -17.75 -18.31 2.08
N ASP A 63 -16.82 -18.57 2.99
CA ASP A 63 -17.11 -19.50 4.07
C ASP A 63 -17.92 -18.78 5.16
N ARG A 64 -18.82 -19.50 5.84
CA ARG A 64 -19.67 -18.95 6.91
C ARG A 64 -19.02 -19.04 8.29
N THR A 65 -17.79 -19.53 8.36
CA THR A 65 -16.99 -19.53 9.57
C THR A 65 -16.55 -18.10 9.93
N PRO A 66 -16.49 -17.75 11.22
CA PRO A 66 -15.90 -16.49 11.66
C PRO A 66 -14.51 -16.33 11.04
N GLU A 67 -14.25 -15.20 10.36
CA GLU A 67 -13.00 -15.01 9.59
C GLU A 67 -11.74 -14.96 10.46
N LEU A 68 -11.90 -14.78 11.77
CA LEU A 68 -10.84 -14.68 12.75
C LEU A 68 -11.31 -15.29 14.07
N ASP A 69 -10.58 -16.29 14.55
CA ASP A 69 -10.64 -16.75 15.93
C ASP A 69 -10.08 -15.63 16.85
N GLU A 70 -10.59 -15.52 18.08
CA GLU A 70 -10.11 -14.55 19.08
C GLU A 70 -8.59 -14.67 19.29
N ARG A 71 -8.07 -15.89 19.17
CA ARG A 71 -6.62 -16.18 19.19
C ARG A 71 -5.87 -15.47 18.07
N THR A 72 -6.39 -15.52 16.85
CA THR A 72 -5.77 -14.87 15.68
C THR A 72 -5.81 -13.36 15.82
N VAL A 73 -6.92 -12.79 16.31
CA VAL A 73 -7.03 -11.35 16.59
C VAL A 73 -5.99 -10.91 17.61
N LYS A 74 -5.85 -11.65 18.72
CA LYS A 74 -4.89 -11.34 19.78
C LYS A 74 -3.43 -11.45 19.30
N ASN A 75 -3.12 -12.43 18.47
CA ASN A 75 -1.79 -12.59 17.88
C ASN A 75 -1.46 -11.47 16.89
N MET A 76 -2.40 -11.08 16.03
CA MET A 76 -2.23 -9.94 15.12
C MET A 76 -2.04 -8.63 15.88
N LEU A 77 -2.82 -8.40 16.95
CA LEU A 77 -2.68 -7.21 17.79
C LEU A 77 -1.29 -7.16 18.42
N ARG A 78 -0.85 -8.26 19.06
CA ARG A 78 0.50 -8.35 19.64
C ARG A 78 1.59 -8.09 18.61
N PHE A 79 1.48 -8.70 17.43
CA PHE A 79 2.44 -8.49 16.35
C PHE A 79 2.52 -7.02 15.95
N HIS A 80 1.38 -6.35 15.72
CA HIS A 80 1.36 -4.94 15.36
C HIS A 80 1.94 -4.05 16.47
N THR A 81 1.63 -4.33 17.73
CA THR A 81 2.19 -3.59 18.87
C THR A 81 3.70 -3.75 18.94
N TYR A 82 4.24 -4.98 18.89
CA TYR A 82 5.68 -5.19 18.96
C TYR A 82 6.41 -4.64 17.74
N SER A 83 5.89 -4.89 16.53
CA SER A 83 6.47 -4.42 15.28
C SER A 83 6.57 -2.89 15.25
N SER A 84 5.52 -2.18 15.68
CA SER A 84 5.53 -0.71 15.69
C SER A 84 6.52 -0.14 16.69
N HIS A 85 6.63 -0.72 17.89
CA HIS A 85 7.59 -0.26 18.91
C HIS A 85 9.03 -0.55 18.50
N ILE A 86 9.31 -1.72 17.93
CA ILE A 86 10.63 -2.06 17.39
C ILE A 86 11.02 -1.09 16.28
N PHE A 87 10.09 -0.82 15.36
CA PHE A 87 10.31 0.15 14.28
C PHE A 87 10.58 1.56 14.82
N LEU A 88 9.77 2.05 15.75
CA LEU A 88 9.93 3.36 16.35
C LEU A 88 11.26 3.47 17.10
N GLY A 89 11.65 2.42 17.83
CA GLY A 89 12.93 2.33 18.52
C GLY A 89 14.12 2.40 17.57
N LEU A 90 14.11 1.61 16.50
CA LEU A 90 15.14 1.65 15.45
C LEU A 90 15.21 3.01 14.75
N LEU A 91 14.06 3.62 14.50
CA LEU A 91 13.96 4.96 13.91
C LEU A 91 14.64 6.00 14.80
N PHE A 92 14.32 6.00 16.11
CA PHE A 92 14.93 6.94 17.06
C PHE A 92 16.42 6.70 17.24
N ILE A 93 16.89 5.45 17.31
CA ILE A 93 18.32 5.13 17.38
C ILE A 93 19.05 5.66 16.13
N SER A 94 18.46 5.46 14.95
CA SER A 94 19.03 5.94 13.69
C SER A 94 19.11 7.47 13.65
N LEU A 95 18.02 8.15 14.04
CA LEU A 95 17.97 9.61 14.15
C LEU A 95 19.01 10.15 15.13
N ALA A 96 19.12 9.56 16.32
CA ALA A 96 20.13 9.94 17.31
C ALA A 96 21.54 9.80 16.75
N THR A 97 21.82 8.69 16.06
CA THR A 97 23.14 8.46 15.43
C THR A 97 23.46 9.53 14.37
N ILE A 98 22.50 9.89 13.52
CA ILE A 98 22.65 10.96 12.53
C ILE A 98 22.94 12.30 13.22
N THR A 99 22.23 12.59 14.32
CA THR A 99 22.47 13.81 15.13
C THR A 99 23.86 13.83 15.74
N PHE A 100 24.34 12.71 16.28
CA PHE A 100 25.70 12.60 16.83
C PHE A 100 26.80 12.78 15.79
N LEU A 101 26.52 12.44 14.52
CA LEU A 101 27.46 12.58 13.40
C LEU A 101 27.47 14.00 12.78
N ASP A 102 26.70 14.95 13.35
CA ASP A 102 26.52 16.32 12.84
C ASP A 102 26.11 16.39 11.35
N ILE A 103 25.34 15.40 10.90
CA ILE A 103 24.75 15.40 9.55
C ILE A 103 23.57 16.36 9.56
N LYS A 104 23.73 17.51 8.91
CA LYS A 104 22.76 18.63 8.95
C LYS A 104 21.53 18.39 8.07
N ASP A 105 21.73 17.73 6.93
CA ASP A 105 20.68 17.54 5.94
C ASP A 105 20.50 16.07 5.62
N VAL A 106 19.31 15.55 5.91
CA VAL A 106 18.88 14.22 5.48
C VAL A 106 17.76 14.39 4.45
N PRO A 107 17.95 13.90 3.22
CA PRO A 107 16.90 13.91 2.22
C PRO A 107 15.65 13.19 2.71
N THR A 108 14.48 13.82 2.58
CA THR A 108 13.19 13.27 2.99
C THR A 108 12.86 11.94 2.30
N SER A 109 13.45 11.68 1.12
CA SER A 109 13.32 10.41 0.41
C SER A 109 13.75 9.20 1.25
N TYR A 110 14.79 9.33 2.08
CA TYR A 110 15.23 8.24 2.96
C TYR A 110 14.21 7.91 4.05
N LEU A 111 13.54 8.92 4.60
CA LEU A 111 12.45 8.72 5.57
C LEU A 111 11.28 7.98 4.92
N TRP A 112 10.91 8.36 3.70
CA TRP A 112 9.87 7.67 2.94
C TRP A 112 10.20 6.20 2.69
N ILE A 113 11.44 5.90 2.27
CA ILE A 113 11.88 4.52 2.04
C ILE A 113 11.73 3.68 3.31
N ILE A 114 12.20 4.20 4.45
CA ILE A 114 12.10 3.50 5.75
C ILE A 114 10.65 3.21 6.13
N ILE A 115 9.75 4.19 5.95
CA ILE A 115 8.32 4.03 6.22
C ILE A 115 7.70 2.99 5.29
N PHE A 116 7.98 3.04 3.98
CA PHE A 116 7.46 2.07 3.03
C PHE A 116 7.94 0.65 3.32
N THR A 117 9.22 0.48 3.67
CA THR A 117 9.77 -0.82 4.06
C THR A 117 9.05 -1.38 5.28
N TYR A 118 8.79 -0.55 6.30
CA TYR A 118 8.00 -0.96 7.47
C TYR A 118 6.57 -1.34 7.11
N MET A 119 5.89 -0.56 6.26
CA MET A 119 4.52 -0.88 5.83
C MET A 119 4.46 -2.22 5.10
N CYS A 120 5.41 -2.50 4.20
CA CYS A 120 5.52 -3.78 3.51
C CYS A 120 5.79 -4.93 4.49
N PHE A 121 6.75 -4.76 5.40
CA PHE A 121 7.10 -5.78 6.39
C PHE A 121 5.93 -6.07 7.33
N SER A 122 5.25 -5.03 7.84
CA SER A 122 4.07 -5.20 8.68
C SER A 122 2.93 -5.87 7.90
N GLY A 123 2.68 -5.48 6.65
CA GLY A 123 1.63 -6.07 5.84
C GLY A 123 1.84 -7.58 5.59
N ILE A 124 3.05 -7.96 5.20
CA ILE A 124 3.43 -9.36 4.97
C ILE A 124 3.41 -10.14 6.30
N GLY A 125 3.98 -9.58 7.36
CA GLY A 125 4.01 -10.20 8.68
C GLY A 125 2.61 -10.51 9.23
N THR A 126 1.65 -9.61 9.01
CA THR A 126 0.25 -9.83 9.39
C THR A 126 -0.39 -11.00 8.64
N ILE A 127 -0.07 -11.20 7.35
CA ILE A 127 -0.56 -12.36 6.58
C ILE A 127 0.02 -13.68 7.14
N ILE A 128 1.28 -13.67 7.57
CA ILE A 128 1.94 -14.84 8.17
C ILE A 128 1.33 -15.16 9.53
N VAL A 129 1.19 -14.17 10.42
CA VAL A 129 0.61 -14.35 11.77
C VAL A 129 -0.85 -14.80 11.69
N LYS A 130 -1.62 -14.33 10.69
CA LYS A 130 -3.00 -14.78 10.48
C LYS A 130 -3.10 -16.28 10.14
N ARG A 131 -2.06 -16.88 9.57
CA ARG A 131 -2.04 -18.31 9.20
C ARG A 131 -1.64 -19.23 10.37
N GLN A 132 -1.20 -18.69 11.50
CA GLN A 132 -0.80 -19.42 12.71
C GLN A 132 -1.89 -19.39 13.78
#